data_AF-A0A930AP82-F1
#
_entry.id   AF-A0A930AP82-F1
#
_cell.length_a   1.000
_cell.length_b   1.000
_cell.length_c   1.000
_cell.angle_alpha   90.00
_cell.angle_beta   90.00
_cell.angle_gamma   90.00
#
_symmetry.space_group_name_H-M   'P 1'
#
loop_
_entity.id
_entity.type
_entity.pdbx_description
1 polymer ?
#
loop_
_entity_poly.entity_id
_entity_poly.type
_entity_poly.pdbx_seq_one_letter_code
_entity_poly.pdbx_strand_id
1 'polypeptide(L)'
;LVIMDDLLIHEYRLDNDYARLLSYILALCEGTATTKVRRTMKFIQSSSSSFDRAVNYYYFVLHAILANLGVSLDRIQEDYKEVMTFLKYQKGYGIFSENAKELHACILLLEYYAPNSITNYTWIIAILFRIAQNQTLHV
;
A
#
# COMPACT_ATOMS: atom_id res chain seq x y z
N LEU A 1 10.84 -3.57 14.79
CA LEU A 1 9.38 -3.40 14.82
C LEU A 1 9.03 -2.17 15.66
N VAL A 2 9.37 -2.15 16.96
CA VAL A 2 9.15 -0.99 17.87
C VAL A 2 9.45 0.38 17.26
N ILE A 3 10.62 0.55 16.62
CA ILE A 3 11.01 1.83 16.00
C ILE A 3 10.08 2.24 14.84
N MET A 4 9.56 1.31 14.04
CA MET A 4 8.65 1.65 12.94
C MET A 4 7.25 1.99 13.46
N ASP A 5 6.79 1.29 14.51
CA ASP A 5 5.52 1.59 15.17
C ASP A 5 5.54 3.01 15.75
N ASP A 6 6.61 3.37 16.47
CA ASP A 6 6.76 4.70 17.05
C ASP A 6 6.73 5.81 15.99
N LEU A 7 7.44 5.62 14.86
CA LEU A 7 7.42 6.59 13.76
C LEU A 7 6.01 6.74 13.17
N LEU A 8 5.35 5.62 12.89
CA LEU A 8 4.01 5.60 12.27
C LEU A 8 2.94 6.20 13.20
N ILE A 9 3.01 5.93 14.51
CA ILE A 9 2.05 6.43 15.50
C ILE A 9 2.34 7.90 15.84
N HIS A 10 3.58 8.25 16.14
CA HIS A 10 3.88 9.57 16.71
C HIS A 10 4.14 10.64 15.65
N GLU A 11 4.81 10.30 14.54
CA GLU A 11 5.08 11.28 13.48
C GLU A 11 3.91 11.37 12.50
N TYR A 12 3.34 10.22 12.10
CA TYR A 12 2.29 10.16 11.08
C TYR A 12 0.88 9.99 11.63
N ARG A 13 0.72 9.87 12.96
CA ARG A 13 -0.57 9.81 13.66
C ARG A 13 -1.50 8.70 13.17
N LEU A 14 -0.91 7.55 12.85
CA LEU A 14 -1.65 6.35 12.47
C LEU A 14 -2.20 5.63 13.70
N ASP A 15 -3.37 5.00 13.54
CA ASP A 15 -3.94 4.16 14.59
C ASP A 15 -3.04 2.95 14.89
N ASN A 16 -2.95 2.56 16.17
CA ASN A 16 -2.01 1.55 16.66
C ASN A 16 -2.04 0.23 15.88
N ASP A 17 -3.23 -0.26 15.55
CA ASP A 17 -3.38 -1.53 14.83
C ASP A 17 -2.89 -1.44 13.39
N TYR A 18 -3.02 -0.28 12.77
CA TYR A 18 -2.53 -0.05 11.43
C TYR A 18 -1.02 0.20 11.39
N ALA A 19 -0.51 1.03 12.30
CA ALA A 19 0.93 1.23 12.46
C ALA A 19 1.65 -0.11 12.59
N ARG A 20 1.11 -0.99 13.44
CA ARG A 20 1.61 -2.35 13.66
C ARG A 20 1.52 -3.24 12.41
N LEU A 21 0.41 -3.19 11.67
CA LEU A 21 0.29 -3.90 10.40
C LEU A 21 1.35 -3.44 9.40
N LEU A 22 1.49 -2.13 9.17
CA LEU A 22 2.52 -1.59 8.28
C LEU A 22 3.92 -1.96 8.76
N SER A 23 4.21 -1.89 10.05
CA SER A 23 5.50 -2.28 10.60
C SER A 23 5.87 -3.73 10.29
N TYR A 24 4.91 -4.66 10.33
CA TYR A 24 5.15 -6.05 9.95
C TYR A 24 5.53 -6.18 8.47
N ILE A 25 4.84 -5.44 7.60
CA ILE A 25 5.11 -5.44 6.16
C ILE A 25 6.48 -4.83 5.87
N LEU A 26 6.75 -3.66 6.46
CA LEU A 26 8.03 -2.95 6.32
C LEU A 26 9.19 -3.72 6.95
N ALA A 27 8.94 -4.63 7.90
CA ALA A 27 9.99 -5.47 8.45
C ALA A 27 10.61 -6.40 7.39
N LEU A 28 9.85 -6.82 6.36
CA LEU A 28 10.41 -7.64 5.28
C LEU A 28 10.97 -6.83 4.11
N CYS A 29 10.82 -5.52 4.13
CA CYS A 29 11.43 -4.64 3.13
C CYS A 29 12.89 -4.32 3.52
N GLU A 30 13.74 -4.12 2.52
CA GLU A 30 15.14 -3.74 2.72
C GLU A 30 15.29 -2.28 3.17
N GLY A 31 16.39 -1.97 3.85
CA GLY A 31 16.75 -0.63 4.31
C GLY A 31 16.37 -0.31 5.76
N THR A 32 16.63 0.94 6.17
CA THR A 32 16.42 1.39 7.55
C THR A 32 14.95 1.65 7.86
N ALA A 33 14.54 1.48 9.12
CA ALA A 33 13.17 1.75 9.58
C ALA A 33 12.66 3.13 9.13
N THR A 34 13.46 4.18 9.36
CA THR A 34 13.13 5.56 8.98
C THR A 34 12.94 5.71 7.47
N THR A 35 13.83 5.13 6.66
CA THR A 35 13.72 5.22 5.19
C THR A 35 12.46 4.52 4.70
N LYS A 36 12.18 3.32 5.23
CA LYS A 36 11.01 2.52 4.88
C LYS A 36 9.71 3.23 5.20
N VAL A 37 9.58 3.74 6.43
CA VAL A 37 8.40 4.50 6.87
C VAL A 37 8.24 5.76 6.03
N ARG A 38 9.30 6.57 5.87
CA ARG A 38 9.22 7.83 5.12
C ARG A 38 8.82 7.62 3.66
N ARG A 39 9.38 6.61 2.99
CA ARG A 39 9.04 6.29 1.59
C ARG A 39 7.59 5.87 1.46
N THR A 40 7.13 4.97 2.33
CA THR A 40 5.74 4.51 2.38
C THR A 40 4.78 5.67 2.60
N MET A 41 5.03 6.51 3.60
CA MET A 41 4.13 7.62 3.91
C MET A 41 4.13 8.69 2.83
N LYS A 42 5.29 9.03 2.25
CA LYS A 42 5.38 9.94 1.10
C LYS A 42 4.59 9.40 -0.09
N PHE A 43 4.62 8.08 -0.34
CA PHE A 43 3.84 7.48 -1.41
C PHE A 43 2.33 7.57 -1.14
N ILE A 44 1.88 7.09 0.02
CA ILE A 44 0.46 7.09 0.42
C ILE A 44 -0.14 8.50 0.36
N GLN A 45 0.57 9.49 0.89
CA GLN A 45 0.12 10.89 0.89
C GLN A 45 0.06 11.49 -0.52
N SER A 46 0.87 11.00 -1.45
CA SER A 46 0.84 11.44 -2.85
C SER A 46 -0.19 10.71 -3.71
N SER A 47 -0.55 9.47 -3.33
CA SER A 47 -1.44 8.62 -4.12
C SER A 47 -2.91 8.81 -3.79
N SER A 48 -3.24 9.31 -2.60
CA SER A 48 -4.61 9.52 -2.14
C SER A 48 -4.96 11.01 -2.03
N SER A 49 -5.98 11.47 -2.77
CA SER A 49 -6.47 12.86 -2.74
C SER A 49 -7.23 13.22 -1.46
N SER A 50 -7.61 12.21 -0.68
CA SER A 50 -8.30 12.35 0.60
C SER A 50 -7.84 11.18 1.44
N PHE A 51 -6.82 11.42 2.27
CA PHE A 51 -6.42 10.52 3.34
C PHE A 51 -7.57 10.43 4.35
N ASP A 52 -8.65 9.76 3.94
CA ASP A 52 -9.80 9.52 4.77
C ASP A 52 -9.44 8.38 5.72
N ARG A 53 -9.13 8.74 6.95
CA ARG A 53 -8.78 7.82 8.04
C ARG A 53 -9.87 6.78 8.29
N ALA A 54 -11.11 7.04 7.88
CA ALA A 54 -12.21 6.10 8.01
C ALA A 54 -12.17 4.98 6.98
N VAL A 55 -11.48 5.17 5.84
CA VAL A 55 -11.55 4.27 4.69
C VAL A 55 -10.27 3.43 4.60
N ASN A 56 -10.25 2.37 5.40
CA ASN A 56 -9.51 1.12 5.17
C ASN A 56 -8.00 1.24 4.92
N TYR A 57 -7.29 1.49 6.00
CA TYR A 57 -5.86 1.32 6.16
C TYR A 57 -5.23 0.04 5.53
N TYR A 58 -5.98 -1.05 5.38
CA TYR A 58 -5.54 -2.28 4.70
C TYR A 58 -5.14 -2.07 3.23
N TYR A 59 -5.69 -1.04 2.56
CA TYR A 59 -5.40 -0.75 1.15
C TYR A 59 -3.99 -0.21 0.90
N PHE A 60 -3.34 0.30 1.95
CA PHE A 60 -1.99 0.86 1.84
C PHE A 60 -0.87 -0.15 2.04
N VAL A 61 -1.19 -1.42 2.29
CA VAL A 61 -0.16 -2.44 2.43
C VAL A 61 0.60 -2.64 1.10
N LEU A 62 -0.11 -2.69 -0.03
CA LEU A 62 0.55 -2.79 -1.33
C LEU A 62 1.36 -1.53 -1.66
N HIS A 63 0.89 -0.35 -1.22
CA HIS A 63 1.65 0.89 -1.34
C HIS A 63 2.97 0.82 -0.56
N ALA A 64 2.95 0.27 0.65
CA ALA A 64 4.13 0.10 1.47
C ALA A 64 5.17 -0.84 0.83
N ILE A 65 4.72 -1.94 0.22
CA ILE A 65 5.62 -2.86 -0.50
C ILE A 65 6.18 -2.18 -1.75
N LEU A 66 5.31 -1.59 -2.57
CA LEU A 66 5.70 -0.94 -3.81
C LEU A 66 6.72 0.18 -3.56
N ALA A 67 6.48 1.02 -2.55
CA ALA A 67 7.39 2.10 -2.16
C ALA A 67 8.79 1.61 -1.76
N ASN A 68 8.98 0.33 -1.46
CA ASN A 68 10.23 -0.23 -0.94
C ASN A 68 10.84 -1.36 -1.80
N LEU A 69 10.47 -1.46 -3.10
CA LEU A 69 11.05 -2.43 -4.05
C LEU A 69 12.49 -2.10 -4.52
N GLY A 70 13.17 -1.13 -3.93
CA GLY A 70 14.49 -0.66 -4.40
C GLY A 70 14.46 0.22 -5.65
N VAL A 71 13.29 0.44 -6.26
CA VAL A 71 13.07 1.41 -7.34
C VAL A 71 13.00 2.83 -6.78
N SER A 72 13.39 3.85 -7.55
CA SER A 72 13.26 5.25 -7.11
C SER A 72 11.78 5.59 -6.82
N LEU A 73 11.52 6.29 -5.71
CA LEU A 73 10.16 6.59 -5.29
C LEU A 73 9.46 7.52 -6.29
N ASP A 74 10.18 8.50 -6.84
CA ASP A 74 9.62 9.44 -7.80
C ASP A 74 9.19 8.71 -9.09
N ARG A 75 9.93 7.67 -9.52
CA ARG A 75 9.53 6.81 -10.64
C ARG A 75 8.27 5.99 -10.33
N ILE A 76 8.20 5.40 -9.14
CA ILE A 76 6.99 4.66 -8.69
C ILE A 76 5.77 5.58 -8.70
N GLN A 77 5.91 6.83 -8.24
CA GLN A 77 4.83 7.81 -8.23
C GLN A 77 4.37 8.20 -9.63
N GLU A 78 5.30 8.38 -10.57
CA GLU A 78 5.02 8.65 -11.97
C GLU A 78 4.26 7.47 -12.63
N ASP A 79 4.81 6.26 -12.53
CA ASP A 79 4.22 5.07 -13.12
C ASP A 79 2.85 4.75 -12.48
N TYR A 80 2.69 4.98 -11.17
CA TYR A 80 1.40 4.86 -10.48
C TYR A 80 0.36 5.82 -11.04
N LYS A 81 0.73 7.08 -11.28
CA LYS A 81 -0.18 8.06 -11.86
C LYS A 81 -0.59 7.68 -13.29
N GLU A 82 0.33 7.13 -14.08
CA GLU A 82 0.05 6.64 -15.42
C GLU A 82 -0.95 5.47 -15.38
N VAL A 83 -0.70 4.46 -14.54
CA VAL A 83 -1.59 3.30 -14.38
C VAL A 83 -2.96 3.73 -13.85
N MET A 84 -3.02 4.62 -12.85
CA MET A 84 -4.28 5.15 -12.34
C MET A 84 -5.07 5.90 -13.42
N THR A 85 -4.38 6.66 -14.27
CA THR A 85 -5.00 7.36 -15.41
C THR A 85 -5.57 6.34 -16.40
N PHE A 86 -4.78 5.32 -16.76
CA PHE A 86 -5.23 4.22 -17.62
C PHE A 86 -6.48 3.52 -17.05
N LEU A 87 -6.46 3.13 -15.77
CA LEU A 87 -7.58 2.46 -15.09
C LEU A 87 -8.82 3.34 -15.01
N LYS A 88 -8.67 4.67 -14.90
CA LYS A 88 -9.80 5.62 -14.89
C LYS A 88 -10.54 5.65 -16.23
N TYR A 89 -9.83 5.46 -17.35
CA TYR A 89 -10.43 5.45 -18.68
C TYR A 89 -11.03 4.09 -19.07
N GLN A 90 -10.84 3.05 -18.26
CA GLN A 90 -11.48 1.75 -18.49
C GLN A 90 -12.97 1.82 -18.16
N LYS A 91 -13.82 1.69 -19.18
CA LYS A 91 -15.28 1.72 -19.06
C LYS A 91 -15.74 0.62 -18.10
N GLY A 92 -16.51 0.97 -17.07
CA GLY A 92 -16.99 0.00 -16.08
C GLY A 92 -16.08 -0.20 -14.87
N TYR A 93 -14.82 0.22 -14.96
CA TYR A 93 -13.82 -0.10 -13.95
C TYR A 93 -13.94 0.79 -12.71
N GLY A 94 -14.08 0.17 -11.54
CA GLY A 94 -14.26 0.83 -10.24
C GLY A 94 -15.52 1.68 -10.10
N ILE A 95 -16.59 1.37 -10.84
CA ILE A 95 -17.93 1.95 -10.65
C ILE A 95 -18.45 1.72 -9.22
N PHE A 96 -17.99 0.67 -8.55
CA PHE A 96 -18.44 0.28 -7.21
C PHE A 96 -17.40 0.49 -6.10
N SER A 97 -16.18 0.95 -6.42
CA SER A 97 -15.13 1.24 -5.44
C SER A 97 -13.95 1.97 -6.07
N GLU A 98 -13.64 3.19 -5.61
CA GLU A 98 -12.43 3.91 -6.00
C GLU A 98 -11.16 3.23 -5.45
N ASN A 99 -11.22 2.70 -4.23
CA ASN A 99 -10.09 1.98 -3.60
C ASN A 99 -9.65 0.73 -4.38
N ALA A 100 -10.58 0.09 -5.12
CA ALA A 100 -10.24 -1.04 -5.97
C ALA A 100 -9.28 -0.66 -7.11
N LYS A 101 -9.33 0.59 -7.59
CA LYS A 101 -8.42 1.09 -8.62
C LYS A 101 -7.01 1.26 -8.08
N GLU A 102 -6.88 1.84 -6.89
CA GLU A 102 -5.59 2.06 -6.22
C GLU A 102 -4.89 0.73 -5.93
N LEU A 103 -5.64 -0.26 -5.42
CA LEU A 103 -5.12 -1.62 -5.23
C LEU A 103 -4.66 -2.25 -6.54
N HIS A 104 -5.48 -2.17 -7.59
CA HIS A 104 -5.12 -2.78 -8.87
C HIS A 104 -3.90 -2.11 -9.49
N ALA A 105 -3.78 -0.79 -9.38
CA ALA A 105 -2.58 -0.07 -9.80
C ALA A 105 -1.34 -0.59 -9.09
N CYS A 106 -1.41 -0.80 -7.77
CA CYS A 106 -0.30 -1.39 -7.02
C CYS A 106 0.03 -2.81 -7.48
N ILE A 107 -0.97 -3.66 -7.73
CA ILE A 107 -0.76 -5.04 -8.21
C ILE A 107 -0.05 -5.04 -9.57
N LEU A 108 -0.50 -4.21 -10.51
CA LEU A 108 0.09 -4.11 -11.84
C LEU A 108 1.56 -3.67 -11.77
N LEU A 109 1.87 -2.69 -10.92
CA LEU A 109 3.24 -2.21 -10.75
C LEU A 109 4.13 -3.21 -10.00
N LEU A 110 3.58 -3.95 -9.04
CA LEU A 110 4.30 -5.03 -8.35
C LEU A 110 4.70 -6.14 -9.34
N GLU A 111 3.78 -6.53 -10.22
CA GLU A 111 4.06 -7.49 -11.29
C GLU A 111 5.10 -6.95 -12.28
N TYR A 112 5.02 -5.65 -12.62
CA TYR A 112 5.95 -5.02 -13.54
C TYR A 112 7.38 -4.92 -13.00
N TYR A 113 7.56 -4.46 -11.76
CA TYR A 113 8.90 -4.22 -11.20
C TYR A 113 9.55 -5.47 -10.59
N ALA A 114 8.75 -6.44 -10.15
CA ALA A 114 9.25 -7.62 -9.46
C ALA A 114 8.50 -8.89 -9.92
N PRO A 115 8.60 -9.23 -11.22
CA PRO A 115 7.95 -10.41 -11.78
C PRO A 115 8.48 -11.68 -11.11
N ASN A 116 7.59 -12.64 -10.83
CA ASN A 116 7.92 -13.92 -10.19
C ASN A 116 8.46 -13.86 -8.75
N SER A 117 8.27 -12.75 -8.04
CA SER A 117 8.59 -12.67 -6.61
C SER A 117 7.55 -13.43 -5.78
N ILE A 118 7.87 -14.68 -5.38
CA ILE A 118 7.06 -15.49 -4.45
C ILE A 118 6.72 -14.69 -3.17
N THR A 119 7.63 -13.83 -2.73
CA THR A 119 7.44 -12.95 -1.57
C THR A 119 6.33 -11.93 -1.82
N ASN A 120 6.24 -11.34 -3.02
CA ASN A 120 5.16 -10.41 -3.38
C ASN A 120 3.80 -11.12 -3.42
N TYR A 121 3.72 -12.33 -3.97
CA TYR A 121 2.49 -13.11 -3.99
C TYR A 121 2.04 -13.52 -2.59
N THR A 122 2.97 -13.92 -1.72
CA THR A 122 2.66 -14.26 -0.31
C THR A 122 2.06 -13.05 0.42
N TRP A 123 2.59 -11.86 0.16
CA TRP A 123 2.06 -10.63 0.73
C TRP A 123 0.71 -10.23 0.17
N ILE A 124 0.53 -10.30 -1.15
CA ILE A 124 -0.75 -10.06 -1.81
C ILE A 124 -1.81 -11.01 -1.23
N ILE A 125 -1.49 -12.29 -1.06
CA ILE A 125 -2.39 -13.30 -0.47
C ILE A 125 -2.73 -12.96 0.99
N ALA A 126 -1.75 -12.56 1.81
CA ALA A 126 -2.00 -12.18 3.21
C ALA A 126 -2.91 -10.95 3.33
N ILE A 127 -2.73 -9.96 2.44
CA ILE A 127 -3.55 -8.75 2.38
C ILE A 127 -4.98 -9.08 1.96
N LEU A 128 -5.13 -9.86 0.88
CA LEU A 128 -6.44 -10.29 0.39
C LEU A 128 -7.18 -11.13 1.44
N PHE A 129 -6.49 -12.03 2.14
CA PHE A 129 -7.07 -12.83 3.22
C PHE A 129 -7.56 -11.95 4.37
N ARG A 130 -6.79 -10.92 4.77
CA ARG A 130 -7.20 -10.00 5.83
C ARG A 130 -8.38 -9.11 5.43
N ILE A 131 -8.41 -8.64 4.18
CA ILE A 131 -9.54 -7.89 3.62
C ILE A 131 -10.81 -8.75 3.64
N ALA A 132 -10.71 -10.02 3.21
CA ALA A 132 -11.83 -10.96 3.21
C ALA A 132 -12.39 -11.20 4.62
N GLN A 133 -11.52 -11.38 5.63
CA GLN A 133 -11.95 -11.57 7.03
C GLN A 133 -12.68 -10.36 7.62
N ASN A 134 -12.23 -9.13 7.30
CA ASN A 134 -12.87 -7.92 7.79
C ASN A 134 -14.21 -7.63 7.11
N GLN A 135 -14.40 -8.05 5.86
CA GLN A 135 -15.69 -7.94 5.18
C GLN A 135 -16.73 -8.92 5.75
N THR A 136 -16.32 -10.09 6.23
CA THR A 136 -17.22 -11.07 6.88
C THR A 136 -17.65 -10.70 8.30
N LEU A 137 -16.99 -9.74 8.97
CA LEU A 137 -17.35 -9.29 10.32
C LEU A 137 -18.50 -8.27 10.34
N HIS A 138 -18.94 -7.79 9.18
CA HIS A 138 -20.05 -6.85 9.01
C HIS A 138 -21.32 -7.50 8.43
N VAL A 139 -21.44 -8.84 8.49
CA VAL A 139 -22.66 -9.60 8.18
C VAL A 139 -23.24 -10.18 9.47
#